data_AF-A0A837I198-F1
#
_entry.id   AF-A0A837I198-F1
#
_cell.length_a   1.000
_cell.length_b   1.000
_cell.length_c   1.000
_cell.angle_alpha   90.00
_cell.angle_beta   90.00
_cell.angle_gamma   90.00
#
_symmetry.space_group_name_H-M   'P 1'
#
loop_
_entity.id
_entity.type
_entity.pdbx_description
1 polymer ?
#
loop_
_entity_poly.entity_id
_entity_poly.type
_entity_poly.pdbx_seq_one_letter_code
_entity_poly.pdbx_strand_id
1 'polypeptide(L)'
;MFWFLVPPWKYKNALLYACMGLVFINTGLGQYGAAQIEFKSKLNEQNYKPILDYLKNNPYGVVLAPDDDVGYLVTIYTSGDLFWHTTALSFNMPAERLTEAALVYFYLNKKARYDFVEYTNELAQNKNDESYYKSLHRYLEGYLSGFEYTDYRLRLAADDAELGQKRIKITNELYQEYKKMTGSGVINILNQRGVNYIIWDKNKNPEWDLSFIKNLKEIVSYNGIFLYQI
;
A
#
# COMPACT_ATOMS: atom_id res chain seq x y z
N MET A 1 4.62 -48.84 17.03
CA MET A 1 5.50 -49.02 18.21
C MET A 1 5.54 -47.74 19.07
N PHE A 2 4.38 -47.18 19.45
CA PHE A 2 4.28 -45.98 20.30
C PHE A 2 3.30 -46.14 21.49
N TRP A 3 2.68 -47.32 21.63
CA TRP A 3 1.70 -47.59 22.69
C TRP A 3 2.31 -47.80 24.09
N PHE A 4 3.63 -47.98 24.20
CA PHE A 4 4.35 -48.14 25.46
C PHE A 4 4.73 -46.82 26.15
N LEU A 5 4.42 -45.67 25.54
CA LEU A 5 4.69 -44.35 26.14
C LEU A 5 3.46 -43.74 26.85
N VAL A 6 2.35 -44.49 26.96
CA VAL A 6 1.16 -44.01 27.66
C VAL A 6 1.35 -44.20 29.17
N PRO A 7 1.45 -43.11 29.97
CA PRO A 7 1.61 -43.24 31.41
C PRO A 7 0.43 -43.99 32.03
N PRO A 8 0.60 -44.63 33.21
CA PRO A 8 -0.50 -45.21 33.97
C PRO A 8 -1.65 -44.20 34.09
N TRP A 9 -2.91 -44.64 34.08
CA TRP A 9 -4.12 -43.77 34.00
C TRP A 9 -4.10 -42.56 34.95
N LYS A 10 -3.46 -42.71 36.12
CA LYS A 10 -3.26 -41.65 37.12
C LYS A 10 -2.43 -40.44 36.62
N TYR A 11 -1.52 -40.65 35.69
CA TYR A 11 -0.62 -39.62 35.15
C TYR A 11 -1.12 -39.01 33.84
N LYS A 12 -2.15 -39.59 33.20
CA LYS A 12 -2.76 -39.02 31.98
C LYS A 12 -3.34 -37.63 32.23
N ASN A 13 -4.03 -37.45 33.37
CA ASN A 13 -4.59 -36.15 33.73
C ASN A 13 -3.50 -35.11 33.99
N ALA A 14 -2.44 -35.49 34.70
CA ALA A 14 -1.30 -34.60 34.95
C ALA A 14 -0.60 -34.18 33.65
N LEU A 15 -0.40 -35.13 32.72
CA LEU A 15 0.17 -34.84 31.40
C LEU A 15 -0.75 -33.93 30.57
N LEU A 16 -2.06 -34.13 30.60
CA LEU A 16 -3.03 -33.24 29.94
C LEU A 16 -2.98 -31.82 30.50
N TYR A 17 -2.97 -31.66 31.82
CA TYR A 17 -2.83 -30.33 32.45
C TYR A 17 -1.49 -29.67 32.11
N ALA A 18 -0.40 -30.44 32.07
CA ALA A 18 0.90 -29.92 31.65
C ALA A 18 0.90 -29.49 30.17
N CYS A 19 0.31 -30.28 29.28
CA CYS A 19 0.15 -29.93 27.87
C CYS A 19 -0.73 -28.68 27.68
N MET A 20 -1.85 -28.59 28.41
CA MET A 20 -2.69 -27.38 28.38
C MET A 20 -1.93 -26.15 28.87
N GLY A 21 -1.19 -26.27 29.98
CA GLY A 21 -0.35 -25.19 30.51
C GLY A 21 0.72 -24.75 29.51
N LEU A 22 1.39 -25.69 28.84
CA LEU A 22 2.35 -25.40 27.78
C LEU A 22 1.73 -24.69 26.58
N VAL A 23 0.51 -25.10 26.17
CA VAL A 23 -0.23 -24.41 25.09
C VAL A 23 -0.54 -22.98 25.51
N PHE A 24 -1.07 -22.75 26.71
CA PHE A 24 -1.38 -21.40 27.19
C PHE A 24 -0.13 -20.51 27.31
N ILE A 25 0.98 -21.04 27.82
CA ILE A 25 2.25 -20.31 27.89
C ILE A 25 2.75 -19.98 26.49
N ASN A 26 2.72 -20.94 25.56
CA ASN A 26 3.15 -20.73 24.18
C ASN A 26 2.28 -19.67 23.47
N THR A 27 0.95 -19.74 23.63
CA THR A 27 0.03 -18.75 23.08
C THR A 27 0.24 -17.37 23.70
N GLY A 28 0.40 -17.27 25.02
CA GLY A 28 0.64 -16.02 25.71
C GLY A 28 1.98 -15.38 25.33
N LEU A 29 3.06 -16.16 25.26
CA LEU A 29 4.36 -15.69 24.80
C LEU A 29 4.34 -15.30 23.31
N GLY A 30 3.63 -16.06 22.48
CA GLY A 30 3.43 -15.75 21.07
C GLY A 30 2.68 -14.44 20.86
N GLN A 31 1.59 -14.22 21.61
CA GLN A 31 0.83 -12.95 21.57
C GLN A 31 1.65 -11.78 22.12
N TYR A 32 2.41 -11.98 23.19
CA TYR A 32 3.29 -10.95 23.74
C TYR A 32 4.41 -10.58 22.77
N GLY A 33 5.05 -11.57 22.16
CA GLY A 33 6.05 -11.36 21.10
C GLY A 33 5.46 -10.65 19.89
N ALA A 34 4.27 -11.05 19.44
CA ALA A 34 3.55 -10.37 18.36
C ALA A 34 3.23 -8.91 18.71
N ALA A 35 2.76 -8.64 19.94
CA ALA A 35 2.51 -7.28 20.41
C ALA A 35 3.79 -6.44 20.43
N GLN A 36 4.95 -7.00 20.81
CA GLN A 36 6.24 -6.32 20.76
C GLN A 36 6.72 -6.02 19.33
N ILE A 37 6.46 -6.90 18.38
CA ILE A 37 6.71 -6.64 16.95
C ILE A 37 5.79 -5.49 16.48
N GLU A 38 4.53 -5.52 16.87
CA GLU A 38 3.52 -4.49 16.58
C GLU A 38 3.88 -3.12 17.22
N PHE A 39 4.56 -3.09 18.37
CA PHE A 39 5.01 -1.85 19.02
C PHE A 39 5.93 -1.01 18.11
N LYS A 40 6.72 -1.63 17.21
CA LYS A 40 7.52 -0.89 16.23
C LYS A 40 6.66 -0.19 15.16
N SER A 41 5.55 -0.80 14.73
CA SER A 41 4.63 -0.12 13.80
C SER A 41 3.81 0.97 14.51
N LYS A 42 3.39 0.72 15.77
CA LYS A 42 2.68 1.73 16.60
C LYS A 42 3.53 2.98 16.89
N LEU A 43 4.85 2.83 17.01
CA LEU A 43 5.78 3.97 17.14
C LEU A 43 5.78 4.86 15.89
N ASN A 44 5.55 4.30 14.69
CA ASN A 44 5.43 5.08 13.45
C ASN A 44 4.10 5.83 13.35
N GLU A 45 2.99 5.26 13.80
CA GLU A 45 1.68 5.93 13.76
C GLU A 45 1.65 7.23 14.57
N GLN A 46 2.31 7.24 15.74
CA GLN A 46 2.42 8.44 16.58
C GLN A 46 3.14 9.59 15.89
N ASN A 47 4.08 9.30 14.98
CA ASN A 47 4.80 10.33 14.23
C ASN A 47 3.86 11.11 13.28
N TYR A 48 2.72 10.54 12.86
CA TYR A 48 1.74 11.24 12.03
C TYR A 48 0.82 12.16 12.84
N LYS A 49 0.84 12.09 14.19
CA LYS A 49 -0.06 12.88 15.04
C LYS A 49 -0.07 14.38 14.70
N PRO A 50 1.07 15.08 14.52
CA PRO A 50 1.05 16.51 14.19
C PRO A 50 0.34 16.81 12.86
N ILE A 51 0.50 15.93 11.87
CA ILE A 51 -0.16 16.05 10.56
C ILE A 51 -1.66 15.79 10.69
N LEU A 52 -2.04 14.72 11.40
CA LEU A 52 -3.44 14.36 11.61
C LEU A 52 -4.19 15.42 12.44
N ASP A 53 -3.55 15.98 13.47
CA ASP A 53 -4.11 17.07 14.27
C ASP A 53 -4.34 18.32 13.42
N TYR A 54 -3.45 18.63 12.47
CA TYR A 54 -3.66 19.74 11.52
C TYR A 54 -4.85 19.46 10.60
N LEU A 55 -4.88 18.30 9.95
CA LEU A 55 -5.95 17.91 9.01
C LEU A 55 -7.31 17.83 9.69
N LYS A 56 -7.36 17.35 10.94
CA LYS A 56 -8.58 17.32 11.75
C LYS A 56 -9.17 18.71 11.97
N ASN A 57 -8.32 19.72 12.19
CA ASN A 57 -8.75 21.10 12.40
C ASN A 57 -8.97 21.86 11.08
N ASN A 58 -8.54 21.32 9.95
CA ASN A 58 -8.64 21.91 8.61
C ASN A 58 -9.17 20.88 7.61
N PRO A 59 -10.42 20.42 7.75
CA PRO A 59 -10.93 19.23 7.05
C PRO A 59 -11.23 19.44 5.56
N TYR A 60 -10.95 20.62 5.01
CA TYR A 60 -11.35 20.97 3.65
C TYR A 60 -10.39 20.40 2.60
N GLY A 61 -10.88 19.45 1.81
CA GLY A 61 -10.23 18.95 0.60
C GLY A 61 -9.80 17.49 0.69
N VAL A 62 -9.20 17.03 -0.39
CA VAL A 62 -8.76 15.65 -0.56
C VAL A 62 -7.26 15.52 -0.22
N VAL A 63 -6.90 14.43 0.43
CA VAL A 63 -5.53 14.12 0.88
C VAL A 63 -4.91 13.05 0.00
N LEU A 64 -3.77 13.34 -0.61
CA LEU A 64 -2.91 12.33 -1.23
C LEU A 64 -2.00 11.73 -0.16
N ALA A 65 -2.26 10.47 0.21
CA ALA A 65 -1.48 9.72 1.18
C ALA A 65 -0.35 8.90 0.51
N PRO A 66 0.77 8.64 1.23
CA PRO A 66 1.91 7.90 0.71
C PRO A 66 1.64 6.42 0.44
N ASP A 67 0.79 5.80 1.26
CA ASP A 67 0.44 4.39 1.20
C ASP A 67 -0.93 4.16 1.87
N ASP A 68 -1.37 2.90 1.91
CA ASP A 68 -2.64 2.51 2.51
C ASP A 68 -2.64 2.66 4.04
N ASP A 69 -1.50 2.48 4.72
CA ASP A 69 -1.41 2.60 6.17
C ASP A 69 -1.72 4.03 6.59
N VAL A 70 -1.08 5.00 5.95
CA VAL A 70 -1.29 6.42 6.25
C VAL A 70 -2.65 6.88 5.76
N GLY A 71 -3.10 6.39 4.60
CA GLY A 71 -4.47 6.63 4.15
C GLY A 71 -5.52 6.16 5.17
N TYR A 72 -5.30 4.99 5.77
CA TYR A 72 -6.16 4.45 6.82
C TYR A 72 -6.18 5.36 8.06
N LEU A 73 -5.02 5.87 8.50
CA LEU A 73 -4.94 6.84 9.60
C LEU A 73 -5.72 8.13 9.32
N VAL A 74 -5.57 8.69 8.11
CA VAL A 74 -6.31 9.90 7.70
C VAL A 74 -7.82 9.66 7.76
N THR A 75 -8.27 8.50 7.29
CA THR A 75 -9.70 8.13 7.27
C THR A 75 -10.28 7.97 8.68
N ILE A 76 -9.50 7.46 9.63
CA ILE A 76 -9.96 7.27 11.02
C ILE A 76 -9.95 8.58 11.82
N TYR A 77 -8.86 9.34 11.70
CA TYR A 77 -8.59 10.45 12.64
C TYR A 77 -9.02 11.81 12.11
N THR A 78 -9.41 11.90 10.84
CA THR A 78 -9.82 13.14 10.18
C THR A 78 -11.14 12.94 9.44
N SER A 79 -11.74 14.03 8.97
CA SER A 79 -12.89 14.00 8.05
C SER A 79 -12.48 14.27 6.60
N GLY A 80 -11.18 14.29 6.30
CA GLY A 80 -10.69 14.52 4.94
C GLY A 80 -10.86 13.29 4.07
N ASP A 81 -11.31 13.51 2.84
CA ASP A 81 -11.39 12.47 1.82
C ASP A 81 -9.99 12.09 1.34
N LEU A 82 -9.80 10.85 0.93
CA LEU A 82 -8.54 10.39 0.32
C LEU A 82 -8.58 10.54 -1.19
N PHE A 83 -7.43 10.91 -1.77
CA PHE A 83 -7.26 10.85 -3.21
C PHE A 83 -7.45 9.40 -3.66
N TRP A 84 -6.76 8.47 -3.01
CA TRP A 84 -6.80 7.06 -3.34
C TRP A 84 -6.53 6.19 -2.12
N HIS A 85 -7.13 5.01 -2.09
CA HIS A 85 -6.89 3.95 -1.12
C HIS A 85 -7.17 2.60 -1.77
N THR A 86 -6.34 1.57 -1.57
CA THR A 86 -6.55 0.29 -2.27
C THR A 86 -7.77 -0.47 -1.77
N THR A 87 -8.28 -0.19 -0.56
CA THR A 87 -9.57 -0.77 -0.12
C THR A 87 -10.75 -0.26 -0.96
N ALA A 88 -10.57 0.87 -1.68
CA ALA A 88 -11.56 1.38 -2.63
C ALA A 88 -11.85 0.41 -3.80
N LEU A 89 -10.96 -0.58 -4.03
CA LEU A 89 -11.13 -1.60 -5.08
C LEU A 89 -12.27 -2.59 -4.82
N SER A 90 -12.78 -2.64 -3.58
CA SER A 90 -13.98 -3.42 -3.23
C SER A 90 -15.27 -2.75 -3.73
N PHE A 91 -15.18 -1.51 -4.20
CA PHE A 91 -16.29 -0.72 -4.73
C PHE A 91 -16.13 -0.63 -6.24
N ASN A 92 -17.22 -0.82 -7.00
CA ASN A 92 -17.25 -0.81 -8.48
C ASN A 92 -16.71 0.50 -9.08
N MET A 93 -15.40 0.65 -9.11
CA MET A 93 -14.73 1.87 -9.55
C MET A 93 -14.41 1.78 -11.04
N PRO A 94 -14.61 2.85 -11.82
CA PRO A 94 -14.22 2.87 -13.22
C PRO A 94 -12.71 2.63 -13.39
N ALA A 95 -12.34 1.84 -14.39
CA ALA A 95 -10.94 1.58 -14.77
C ALA A 95 -10.10 2.85 -14.87
N GLU A 96 -10.70 3.90 -15.45
CA GLU A 96 -10.09 5.21 -15.64
C GLU A 96 -9.59 5.79 -14.31
N ARG A 97 -10.37 5.67 -13.22
CA ARG A 97 -10.00 6.22 -11.92
C ARG A 97 -8.81 5.47 -11.31
N LEU A 98 -8.76 4.14 -11.46
CA LEU A 98 -7.62 3.33 -11.04
C LEU A 98 -6.36 3.68 -11.85
N THR A 99 -6.50 3.82 -13.16
CA THR A 99 -5.39 4.23 -14.04
C THR A 99 -4.87 5.60 -13.67
N GLU A 100 -5.74 6.60 -13.50
CA GLU A 100 -5.34 7.93 -13.03
C GLU A 100 -4.56 7.87 -11.72
N ALA A 101 -5.08 7.16 -10.70
CA ALA A 101 -4.42 7.06 -9.41
C ALA A 101 -3.02 6.46 -9.56
N ALA A 102 -2.93 5.31 -10.21
CA ALA A 102 -1.66 4.62 -10.39
C ALA A 102 -0.65 5.47 -11.17
N LEU A 103 -1.06 6.11 -12.27
CA LEU A 103 -0.17 6.98 -13.05
C LEU A 103 0.30 8.20 -12.25
N VAL A 104 -0.55 8.78 -11.40
CA VAL A 104 -0.13 9.84 -10.46
C VAL A 104 0.95 9.32 -9.52
N TYR A 105 0.74 8.18 -8.85
CA TYR A 105 1.74 7.60 -7.95
C TYR A 105 3.04 7.24 -8.69
N PHE A 106 2.97 6.64 -9.88
CA PHE A 106 4.15 6.38 -10.70
C PHE A 106 4.87 7.66 -11.09
N TYR A 107 4.13 8.74 -11.41
CA TYR A 107 4.77 10.02 -11.71
C TYR A 107 5.48 10.62 -10.50
N LEU A 108 4.98 10.40 -9.28
CA LEU A 108 5.67 10.84 -8.05
C LEU A 108 7.02 10.14 -7.88
N ASN A 109 7.12 8.85 -8.23
CA ASN A 109 8.35 8.07 -8.14
C ASN A 109 9.38 8.51 -9.18
N LYS A 110 10.57 8.98 -8.75
CA LYS A 110 11.63 9.43 -9.65
C LYS A 110 12.02 8.38 -10.69
N LYS A 111 12.19 7.12 -10.30
CA LYS A 111 12.63 6.05 -11.21
C LYS A 111 11.58 5.82 -12.30
N ALA A 112 10.33 5.61 -11.88
CA ALA A 112 9.21 5.47 -12.81
C ALA A 112 9.03 6.72 -13.69
N ARG A 113 9.38 7.91 -13.15
CA ARG A 113 9.26 9.15 -13.90
C ARG A 113 10.15 9.18 -15.13
N TYR A 114 11.38 8.73 -14.98
CA TYR A 114 12.38 8.73 -16.05
C TYR A 114 12.33 7.47 -16.92
N ASP A 115 12.06 6.31 -16.33
CA ASP A 115 11.92 5.04 -17.06
C ASP A 115 10.73 4.21 -16.54
N PHE A 116 9.55 4.55 -17.07
CA PHE A 116 8.29 3.90 -16.70
C PHE A 116 8.25 2.42 -17.07
N VAL A 117 8.76 2.06 -18.26
CA VAL A 117 8.68 0.70 -18.78
C VAL A 117 9.61 -0.22 -18.01
N GLU A 118 10.86 0.20 -17.77
CA GLU A 118 11.79 -0.57 -16.95
C GLU A 118 11.23 -0.73 -15.53
N TYR A 119 10.76 0.35 -14.91
CA TYR A 119 10.22 0.31 -13.55
C TYR A 119 9.03 -0.64 -13.40
N THR A 120 8.05 -0.59 -14.31
CA THR A 120 6.88 -1.48 -14.26
C THR A 120 7.25 -2.94 -14.52
N ASN A 121 8.21 -3.21 -15.42
CA ASN A 121 8.73 -4.55 -15.63
C ASN A 121 9.45 -5.10 -14.38
N GLU A 122 10.22 -4.28 -13.69
CA GLU A 122 10.84 -4.67 -12.41
C GLU A 122 9.81 -5.02 -11.34
N LEU A 123 8.75 -4.20 -11.20
CA LEU A 123 7.65 -4.49 -10.27
C LEU A 123 6.97 -5.83 -10.59
N ALA A 124 6.79 -6.14 -11.88
CA ALA A 124 6.18 -7.38 -12.32
C ALA A 124 7.07 -8.61 -12.04
N GLN A 125 8.39 -8.48 -12.19
CA GLN A 125 9.34 -9.58 -12.03
C GLN A 125 9.76 -9.81 -10.59
N ASN A 126 9.85 -8.75 -9.77
CA ASN A 126 10.32 -8.85 -8.40
C ASN A 126 9.24 -9.47 -7.50
N LYS A 127 9.31 -10.78 -7.28
CA LYS A 127 8.35 -11.51 -6.45
C LYS A 127 8.34 -11.07 -4.99
N ASN A 128 9.45 -10.58 -4.46
CA ASN A 128 9.63 -10.21 -3.05
C ASN A 128 9.30 -8.75 -2.73
N ASP A 129 9.07 -7.92 -3.75
CA ASP A 129 8.64 -6.55 -3.51
C ASP A 129 7.22 -6.53 -2.89
N GLU A 130 7.05 -5.83 -1.79
CA GLU A 130 5.75 -5.60 -1.11
C GLU A 130 5.35 -4.13 -1.17
N SER A 131 5.97 -3.36 -2.07
CA SER A 131 5.70 -1.94 -2.24
C SER A 131 4.26 -1.66 -2.65
N TYR A 132 3.81 -0.47 -2.24
CA TYR A 132 2.53 0.08 -2.64
C TYR A 132 2.35 0.12 -4.17
N TYR A 133 3.43 0.44 -4.90
CA TYR A 133 3.45 0.50 -6.36
C TYR A 133 3.18 -0.86 -7.00
N LYS A 134 3.72 -1.93 -6.44
CA LYS A 134 3.47 -3.28 -6.96
C LYS A 134 2.02 -3.68 -6.80
N SER A 135 1.38 -3.32 -5.68
CA SER A 135 -0.05 -3.54 -5.48
C SER A 135 -0.86 -2.79 -6.53
N LEU A 136 -0.62 -1.49 -6.73
CA LEU A 136 -1.26 -0.68 -7.79
C LEU A 136 -1.05 -1.29 -9.18
N HIS A 137 0.18 -1.67 -9.51
CA HIS A 137 0.52 -2.30 -10.79
C HIS A 137 -0.25 -3.61 -11.01
N ARG A 138 -0.30 -4.49 -10.00
CA ARG A 138 -1.02 -5.76 -10.07
C ARG A 138 -2.53 -5.59 -10.25
N TYR A 139 -3.13 -4.61 -9.58
CA TYR A 139 -4.55 -4.34 -9.76
C TYR A 139 -4.85 -3.84 -11.17
N LEU A 140 -4.02 -2.95 -11.71
CA LEU A 140 -4.13 -2.50 -13.09
C LEU A 140 -3.93 -3.63 -14.09
N GLU A 141 -2.85 -4.43 -13.94
CA GLU A 141 -2.57 -5.56 -14.81
C GLU A 141 -3.71 -6.58 -14.77
N GLY A 142 -4.18 -6.93 -13.58
CA GLY A 142 -5.32 -7.83 -13.41
C GLY A 142 -6.56 -7.32 -14.14
N TYR A 143 -6.93 -6.06 -13.92
CA TYR A 143 -8.08 -5.44 -14.58
C TYR A 143 -7.93 -5.41 -16.11
N LEU A 144 -6.80 -4.90 -16.61
CA LEU A 144 -6.55 -4.71 -18.05
C LEU A 144 -6.30 -6.03 -18.79
N SER A 145 -5.89 -7.09 -18.09
CA SER A 145 -5.74 -8.42 -18.69
C SER A 145 -7.06 -9.01 -19.18
N GLY A 146 -8.18 -8.56 -18.61
CA GLY A 146 -9.52 -9.10 -18.84
C GLY A 146 -9.78 -10.44 -18.16
N PHE A 147 -8.84 -10.94 -17.33
CA PHE A 147 -9.06 -12.12 -16.51
C PHE A 147 -9.88 -11.78 -15.27
N GLU A 148 -10.64 -12.75 -14.78
CA GLU A 148 -11.21 -12.66 -13.44
C GLU A 148 -10.08 -12.66 -12.41
N TYR A 149 -10.27 -11.98 -11.28
CA TYR A 149 -9.20 -11.73 -10.31
C TYR A 149 -8.53 -13.02 -9.80
N THR A 150 -9.32 -14.05 -9.53
CA THR A 150 -8.80 -15.35 -9.07
C THR A 150 -8.01 -16.04 -10.18
N ASP A 151 -8.52 -16.06 -11.42
CA ASP A 151 -7.80 -16.60 -12.58
C ASP A 151 -6.48 -15.85 -12.83
N TYR A 152 -6.50 -14.53 -12.80
CA TYR A 152 -5.30 -13.68 -12.90
C TYR A 152 -4.24 -14.09 -11.87
N ARG A 153 -4.63 -14.27 -10.60
CA ARG A 153 -3.70 -14.65 -9.53
C ARG A 153 -3.10 -16.03 -9.73
N LEU A 154 -3.89 -16.99 -10.19
CA LEU A 154 -3.40 -18.35 -10.47
C LEU A 154 -2.41 -18.34 -11.62
N ARG A 155 -2.71 -17.62 -12.71
CA ARG A 155 -1.82 -17.45 -13.87
C ARG A 155 -0.52 -16.72 -13.51
N LEU A 156 -0.62 -15.69 -12.69
CA LEU A 156 0.56 -14.97 -12.17
C LEU A 156 1.46 -15.89 -11.35
N ALA A 157 0.89 -16.79 -10.55
CA ALA A 157 1.66 -17.75 -9.76
C ALA A 157 2.29 -18.86 -10.63
N ALA A 158 1.62 -19.23 -11.73
CA ALA A 158 2.05 -20.27 -12.65
C ALA A 158 3.06 -19.79 -13.73
N ASP A 159 3.37 -18.48 -13.77
CA ASP A 159 4.18 -17.87 -14.84
C ASP A 159 3.63 -18.15 -16.24
N ASP A 160 2.31 -17.97 -16.38
CA ASP A 160 1.56 -18.29 -17.59
C ASP A 160 1.99 -17.46 -18.82
N ALA A 161 2.16 -18.14 -19.95
CA ALA A 161 2.65 -17.53 -21.19
C ALA A 161 1.64 -16.54 -21.80
N GLU A 162 0.34 -16.81 -21.68
CA GLU A 162 -0.71 -15.90 -22.17
C GLU A 162 -0.73 -14.59 -21.37
N LEU A 163 -0.63 -14.69 -20.04
CA LEU A 163 -0.45 -13.53 -19.17
C LEU A 163 0.81 -12.74 -19.54
N GLY A 164 1.93 -13.43 -19.82
CA GLY A 164 3.17 -12.79 -20.27
C GLY A 164 3.00 -11.95 -21.55
N GLN A 165 2.28 -12.46 -22.55
CA GLN A 165 1.98 -11.70 -23.77
C GLN A 165 1.06 -10.50 -23.52
N LYS A 166 0.01 -10.69 -22.71
CA LYS A 166 -0.91 -9.62 -22.29
C LYS A 166 -0.17 -8.52 -21.54
N ARG A 167 0.77 -8.88 -20.64
CA ARG A 167 1.59 -7.92 -19.89
C ARG A 167 2.35 -6.98 -20.82
N ILE A 168 3.01 -7.50 -21.86
CA ILE A 168 3.73 -6.65 -22.83
C ILE A 168 2.79 -5.62 -23.46
N LYS A 169 1.59 -6.06 -23.86
CA LYS A 169 0.57 -5.16 -24.42
C LYS A 169 0.11 -4.11 -23.41
N ILE A 170 -0.22 -4.53 -22.19
CA ILE A 170 -0.67 -3.65 -21.10
C ILE A 170 0.40 -2.61 -20.76
N THR A 171 1.65 -3.02 -20.60
CA THR A 171 2.76 -2.10 -20.32
C THR A 171 2.90 -1.05 -21.42
N ASN A 172 2.78 -1.46 -22.70
CA ASN A 172 2.82 -0.52 -23.82
C ASN A 172 1.65 0.47 -23.81
N GLU A 173 0.43 0.01 -23.52
CA GLU A 173 -0.76 0.86 -23.42
C GLU A 173 -0.64 1.86 -22.26
N LEU A 174 -0.27 1.38 -21.07
CA LEU A 174 -0.01 2.22 -19.91
C LEU A 174 1.11 3.22 -20.18
N TYR A 175 2.15 2.84 -20.89
CA TYR A 175 3.22 3.75 -21.28
C TYR A 175 2.72 4.87 -22.21
N GLN A 176 1.83 4.57 -23.17
CA GLN A 176 1.25 5.62 -24.01
C GLN A 176 0.41 6.61 -23.21
N GLU A 177 -0.36 6.14 -22.22
CA GLU A 177 -1.10 7.01 -21.31
C GLU A 177 -0.15 7.81 -20.40
N TYR A 178 0.87 7.14 -19.87
CA TYR A 178 1.89 7.77 -19.03
C TYR A 178 2.63 8.89 -19.76
N LYS A 179 2.94 8.73 -21.06
CA LYS A 179 3.56 9.81 -21.86
C LYS A 179 2.72 11.08 -21.96
N LYS A 180 1.40 10.99 -21.76
CA LYS A 180 0.51 12.15 -21.70
C LYS A 180 0.57 12.85 -20.34
N MET A 181 1.04 12.16 -19.30
CA MET A 181 1.24 12.71 -17.96
C MET A 181 2.48 13.61 -17.94
N THR A 182 2.24 14.90 -18.17
CA THR A 182 3.22 15.96 -17.87
C THR A 182 3.04 16.41 -16.41
N GLY A 183 4.00 17.15 -15.85
CA GLY A 183 3.85 17.72 -14.51
C GLY A 183 2.56 18.56 -14.37
N SER A 184 2.19 19.30 -15.41
CA SER A 184 0.90 20.00 -15.47
C SER A 184 -0.29 19.06 -15.59
N GLY A 185 -0.16 17.94 -16.31
CA GLY A 185 -1.19 16.90 -16.39
C GLY A 185 -1.50 16.30 -15.01
N VAL A 186 -0.46 15.97 -14.24
CA VAL A 186 -0.63 15.46 -12.87
C VAL A 186 -1.29 16.49 -11.97
N ILE A 187 -0.84 17.76 -12.01
CA ILE A 187 -1.46 18.85 -11.23
C ILE A 187 -2.94 19.02 -11.61
N ASN A 188 -3.29 18.93 -12.89
CA ASN A 188 -4.68 19.02 -13.34
C ASN A 188 -5.54 17.90 -12.75
N ILE A 189 -5.03 16.66 -12.71
CA ILE A 189 -5.73 15.54 -12.07
C ILE A 189 -5.92 15.80 -10.58
N LEU A 190 -4.87 16.22 -9.87
CA LEU A 190 -4.95 16.54 -8.45
C LEU A 190 -6.01 17.62 -8.18
N ASN A 191 -5.99 18.71 -8.95
CA ASN A 191 -6.95 19.81 -8.83
C ASN A 191 -8.39 19.39 -9.16
N GLN A 192 -8.59 18.64 -10.24
CA GLN A 192 -9.91 18.13 -10.63
C GLN A 192 -10.51 17.18 -9.58
N ARG A 193 -9.64 16.45 -8.88
CA ARG A 193 -10.03 15.57 -7.77
C ARG A 193 -10.07 16.28 -6.42
N GLY A 194 -9.88 17.60 -6.37
CA GLY A 194 -9.96 18.40 -5.15
C GLY A 194 -8.84 18.13 -4.14
N VAL A 195 -7.68 17.66 -4.59
CA VAL A 195 -6.53 17.41 -3.72
C VAL A 195 -5.96 18.73 -3.24
N ASN A 196 -6.07 18.96 -1.94
CA ASN A 196 -5.56 20.15 -1.27
C ASN A 196 -4.29 19.85 -0.47
N TYR A 197 -4.09 18.58 -0.10
CA TYR A 197 -3.03 18.18 0.79
C TYR A 197 -2.28 16.96 0.24
N ILE A 198 -0.96 16.99 0.40
CA ILE A 198 -0.07 15.86 0.09
C ILE A 198 0.70 15.53 1.36
N ILE A 199 0.53 14.30 1.84
CA ILE A 199 1.38 13.75 2.90
C ILE A 199 2.56 13.06 2.23
N TRP A 200 3.77 13.50 2.54
CA TRP A 200 5.00 12.86 2.10
C TRP A 200 5.80 12.37 3.30
N ASP A 201 5.83 11.06 3.50
CA ASP A 201 6.75 10.40 4.42
C ASP A 201 8.05 10.07 3.68
N LYS A 202 9.13 10.82 3.93
CA LYS A 202 10.43 10.57 3.30
C LYS A 202 11.12 9.32 3.81
N ASN A 203 10.72 8.79 4.96
CA ASN A 203 11.28 7.55 5.49
C ASN A 203 10.72 6.34 4.75
N LYS A 204 9.46 6.42 4.31
CA LYS A 204 8.79 5.36 3.53
C LYS A 204 8.96 5.53 2.02
N ASN A 205 8.83 6.77 1.53
CA ASN A 205 8.85 7.09 0.10
C ASN A 205 9.93 8.12 -0.25
N PRO A 206 11.22 7.85 0.01
CA PRO A 206 12.31 8.78 -0.33
C PRO A 206 12.43 9.04 -1.83
N GLU A 207 11.89 8.14 -2.65
CA GLU A 207 11.89 8.21 -4.11
C GLU A 207 10.87 9.18 -4.69
N TRP A 208 9.94 9.71 -3.89
CA TRP A 208 9.00 10.73 -4.36
C TRP A 208 9.72 12.02 -4.76
N ASP A 209 9.16 12.70 -5.75
CA ASP A 209 9.57 14.02 -6.18
C ASP A 209 8.36 14.92 -6.43
N LEU A 210 8.23 15.98 -5.63
CA LEU A 210 7.15 16.96 -5.75
C LEU A 210 7.60 18.23 -6.50
N SER A 211 8.82 18.26 -7.06
CA SER A 211 9.41 19.46 -7.68
C SER A 211 8.61 20.03 -8.86
N PHE A 212 7.74 19.23 -9.48
CA PHE A 212 6.88 19.67 -10.57
C PHE A 212 5.70 20.54 -10.11
N ILE A 213 5.33 20.49 -8.81
CA ILE A 213 4.23 21.27 -8.24
C ILE A 213 4.75 22.67 -7.88
N LYS A 214 4.28 23.68 -8.61
CA LYS A 214 4.62 25.08 -8.33
C LYS A 214 3.84 25.55 -7.10
N ASN A 215 4.49 26.33 -6.24
CA ASN A 215 3.92 26.91 -5.01
C ASN A 215 3.51 25.90 -3.94
N LEU A 216 4.07 24.68 -3.96
CA LEU A 216 3.87 23.71 -2.89
C LEU A 216 4.30 24.30 -1.53
N LYS A 217 3.36 24.45 -0.61
CA LYS A 217 3.61 25.07 0.70
C LYS A 217 3.72 24.00 1.77
N GLU A 218 4.85 23.95 2.46
CA GLU A 218 4.97 23.13 3.68
C GLU A 218 4.14 23.73 4.81
N ILE A 219 3.28 22.93 5.42
CA ILE A 219 2.38 23.35 6.49
C ILE A 219 2.82 22.79 7.84
N VAL A 220 3.11 21.49 7.88
CA VAL A 220 3.59 20.78 9.06
C VAL A 220 4.70 19.83 8.63
N SER A 221 5.76 19.73 9.42
CA SER A 221 6.76 18.69 9.27
C SER A 221 7.19 18.13 10.63
N TYR A 222 7.39 16.81 10.68
CA TYR A 222 7.82 16.10 11.88
C TYR A 222 8.49 14.78 11.53
N ASN A 223 9.68 14.50 12.09
CA ASN A 223 10.42 13.23 11.91
C ASN A 223 10.53 12.73 10.45
N GLY A 224 10.76 13.64 9.49
CA GLY A 224 10.88 13.27 8.07
C GLY A 224 9.53 13.04 7.36
N ILE A 225 8.42 13.34 8.02
CA ILE A 225 7.07 13.32 7.47
C ILE A 225 6.62 14.76 7.26
N PHE A 226 6.06 15.05 6.09
CA PHE A 226 5.71 16.40 5.65
C PHE A 226 4.26 16.44 5.20
N LEU A 227 3.54 17.49 5.61
CA LEU A 227 2.26 17.87 5.06
C LEU A 227 2.46 19.09 4.18
N TYR A 228 2.19 18.93 2.89
CA TYR A 228 2.18 20.02 1.93
C TYR A 228 0.76 20.40 1.55
N GLN A 229 0.56 21.69 1.31
CA GLN A 229 -0.62 22.24 0.67
C GLN A 229 -0.28 22.59 -0.79
N ILE A 230 -1.17 22.19 -1.69
CA ILE A 230 -1.13 22.45 -3.14
C ILE A 230 -2.00 23.66 -3.48
#